data_AF-A0A4P7LH89-F1
#
_entry.id   AF-A0A4P7LH89-F1
#
_cell.length_a   1.000
_cell.length_b   1.000
_cell.length_c   1.000
_cell.angle_alpha   90.00
_cell.angle_beta   90.00
_cell.angle_gamma   90.00
#
_symmetry.space_group_name_H-M   'P 1'
#
loop_
_entity.id
_entity.type
_entity.pdbx_description
1 polymer ?
#
loop_
_entity_poly.entity_id
_entity_poly.type
_entity_poly.pdbx_seq_one_letter_code
_entity_poly.pdbx_strand_id
1 'polypeptide(L)' 'MQYKIIRATNTDIKNAELELTQEVNAHLEKGWELVGGVSVNLLVDAGRTICVFCQALTK' A
#
# COMPACT_ATOMS: atom_id res chain seq x y z
N MET A 1 14.15 5.78 5.65
CA MET A 1 13.10 4.78 5.40
C MET A 1 11.73 5.44 5.57
N GLN A 2 10.83 5.25 4.61
CA GLN A 2 9.47 5.79 4.58
C GLN A 2 8.49 4.67 4.25
N TYR A 3 7.30 4.70 4.85
CA TYR A 3 6.24 3.74 4.57
C TYR A 3 5.11 4.42 3.78
N LYS A 4 4.61 3.72 2.76
CA LYS A 4 3.41 4.08 2.03
C LYS A 4 2.30 3.11 2.41
N ILE A 5 1.23 3.66 2.98
CA ILE A 5 0.13 2.88 3.56
C ILE A 5 -1.19 3.36 2.96
N ILE A 6 -1.92 2.45 2.33
CA ILE A 6 -3.26 2.72 1.78
C ILE A 6 -4.26 1.79 2.43
N ARG A 7 -5.42 2.34 2.80
CA ARG A 7 -6.52 1.60 3.44
C ARG A 7 -7.73 1.62 2.52
N ALA A 8 -8.36 0.48 2.32
CA ALA A 8 -9.57 0.35 1.53
C ALA A 8 -10.55 -0.63 2.15
N THR A 9 -11.84 -0.46 1.83
CA THR A 9 -12.88 -1.44 2.15
C THR A 9 -12.95 -2.53 1.07
N ASN A 10 -13.70 -3.60 1.34
CA ASN A 10 -13.84 -4.75 0.42
C ASN A 10 -14.26 -4.38 -1.02
N THR A 11 -14.97 -3.27 -1.21
CA THR A 11 -15.43 -2.76 -2.51
C THR A 11 -14.32 -2.16 -3.37
N ASP A 12 -13.20 -1.73 -2.77
CA ASP A 12 -12.23 -0.83 -3.42
C ASP A 12 -10.80 -1.37 -3.40
N ILE A 13 -10.62 -2.66 -3.11
CA ILE A 13 -9.31 -3.31 -2.98
C ILE A 13 -8.43 -3.09 -4.24
N LYS A 14 -9.00 -3.27 -5.43
CA LYS A 14 -8.27 -3.09 -6.70
C LYS A 14 -7.84 -1.65 -6.93
N ASN A 15 -8.66 -0.68 -6.54
CA ASN A 15 -8.34 0.74 -6.68
C ASN A 15 -7.19 1.12 -5.74
N ALA A 16 -7.22 0.60 -4.51
CA ALA A 16 -6.18 0.86 -3.52
C ALA A 16 -4.82 0.24 -3.89
N GLU A 17 -4.82 -0.96 -4.49
CA GLU A 17 -3.61 -1.58 -5.02
C GLU A 17 -3.00 -0.74 -6.16
N LEU A 18 -3.84 -0.22 -7.06
CA LEU A 18 -3.40 0.65 -8.13
C LEU A 18 -2.81 1.97 -7.59
N GLU A 19 -3.48 2.60 -6.64
CA GLU A 19 -3.01 3.83 -5.98
C GLU A 19 -1.66 3.62 -5.29
N LEU A 20 -1.48 2.49 -4.60
CA LEU A 20 -0.22 2.16 -3.94
C LEU A 20 0.91 2.03 -4.98
N THR A 21 0.62 1.30 -6.06
CA THR A 21 1.59 1.07 -7.13
C THR A 21 2.01 2.39 -7.77
N GLN A 22 1.06 3.29 -8.03
CA GLN A 22 1.33 4.62 -8.57
C GLN A 22 2.20 5.46 -7.62
N GLU A 23 1.87 5.49 -6.33
CA GLU A 23 2.68 6.20 -5.34
C GLU A 23 4.10 5.66 -5.24
N VAL A 24 4.25 4.33 -5.20
CA VAL A 24 5.56 3.67 -5.12
C VAL A 24 6.39 4.01 -6.36
N ASN A 25 5.82 3.87 -7.56
CA ASN A 25 6.51 4.19 -8.81
C ASN A 25 6.98 5.65 -8.86
N ALA A 26 6.17 6.60 -8.37
CA ALA A 26 6.57 8.00 -8.29
C ALA A 26 7.76 8.26 -7.33
N HIS A 27 8.04 7.36 -6.38
CA HIS A 27 9.24 7.43 -5.53
C HIS A 27 10.42 6.71 -6.17
N LEU A 28 10.19 5.59 -6.85
CA LEU A 28 11.22 4.88 -7.61
C LEU A 28 11.82 5.77 -8.71
N GLU A 29 10.98 6.54 -9.42
CA GLU A 29 11.43 7.55 -10.40
C GLU A 29 12.30 8.66 -9.79
N LYS A 30 12.20 8.88 -8.48
CA LYS A 30 13.01 9.84 -7.71
C LYS A 30 14.29 9.22 -7.12
N GLY A 31 14.60 7.97 -7.49
CA GLY A 31 15.79 7.25 -7.05
C GLY A 31 15.65 6.58 -5.68
N TRP A 32 14.43 6.31 -5.21
CA TRP A 32 14.22 5.50 -4.01
C TRP A 32 14.28 4.01 -4.35
N GLU A 33 14.53 3.19 -3.35
CA GLU A 33 14.61 1.74 -3.45
C GLU A 33 13.53 1.06 -2.58
N LEU A 34 13.02 -0.08 -3.04
CA LEU A 34 12.11 -0.91 -2.26
C LEU A 34 12.86 -1.58 -1.10
N VAL A 35 12.23 -1.58 0.07
CA VAL A 35 12.71 -2.35 1.23
C VAL A 35 11.73 -3.49 1.47
N GLY A 36 12.05 -4.68 0.96
CA GLY A 36 11.15 -5.83 1.02
C GLY A 36 9.95 -5.71 0.06
N GLY A 37 8.93 -6.54 0.29
CA GLY A 37 7.74 -6.61 -0.56
C GLY A 37 6.52 -5.88 0.01
N VAL A 38 5.46 -5.81 -0.79
CA VAL A 38 4.16 -5.28 -0.37
C VAL A 38 3.56 -6.19 0.71
N SER A 39 3.20 -5.61 1.85
CA SER A 39 2.45 -6.29 2.91
C SER A 39 0.97 -5.95 2.79
N VAL A 40 0.11 -6.97 2.81
CA VAL A 40 -1.35 -6.83 2.75
C VAL A 40 -1.96 -7.41 4.02
N ASN A 41 -2.67 -6.59 4.79
CA ASN A 41 -3.38 -7.02 5.98
C ASN A 41 -4.88 -6.84 5.81
N LEU A 42 -5.64 -7.89 6.11
CA LEU A 42 -7.10 -7.87 6.13
C LEU A 42 -7.56 -7.80 7.58
N LEU A 43 -8.25 -6.72 7.93
CA LEU A 43 -8.83 -6.47 9.24
C LEU A 43 -10.35 -6.58 9.12
N VAL A 44 -11.00 -7.23 10.07
CA VAL A 44 -12.47 -7.27 10.14
C VAL A 44 -12.89 -6.44 11.35
N ASP A 45 -13.57 -5.32 11.11
CA ASP A 45 -14.07 -4.43 12.17
C ASP A 45 -15.55 -4.11 11.93
N ALA A 46 -16.38 -4.35 12.96
CA ALA A 46 -17.82 -4.08 12.94
C ALA A 46 -18.55 -4.58 11.66
N GLY A 47 -18.22 -5.78 11.18
CA GLY A 47 -18.82 -6.39 9.99
C GLY A 47 -18.29 -5.87 8.64
N ARG A 48 -17.25 -5.01 8.66
CA ARG A 48 -16.58 -4.49 7.46
C ARG A 48 -15.17 -5.09 7.36
N THR A 49 -14.81 -5.53 6.16
CA THR A 49 -13.42 -5.94 5.86
C THR A 49 -12.65 -4.73 5.36
N ILE A 50 -11.59 -4.38 6.07
CA ILE A 50 -10.63 -3.33 5.74
C ILE A 50 -9.36 -4.01 5.24
N CYS A 51 -8.95 -3.70 4.02
CA CYS A 51 -7.65 -4.06 3.47
C CYS A 51 -6.66 -2.92 3.71
N VAL A 52 -5.48 -3.25 4.21
CA VAL A 52 -4.38 -2.31 4.41
C VAL A 52 -3.18 -2.79 3.60
N PHE A 53 -2.77 -1.99 2.63
CA PHE A 53 -1.57 -2.23 1.85
C PHE A 53 -0.44 -1.37 2.37
N CYS A 54 0.76 -1.95 2.49
CA CYS A 54 1.95 -1.24 2.96
C CYS A 54 3.18 -1.60 2.11
N GLN A 55 3.93 -0.59 1.67
CA GLN A 55 5.24 -0.74 1.04
C GLN A 55 6.26 0.16 1.75
N ALA A 56 7.41 -0.41 2.09
CA ALA A 56 8.54 0.35 2.63
C ALA A 56 9.50 0.76 1.50
N LEU A 57 10.00 1.99 1.59
CA LEU A 57 10.94 2.61 0.65
C LEU A 57 12.12 3.22 1.43
N THR A 58 13.31 3.19 0.86
CA THR A 58 14.49 3.93 1.36
C THR A 58 15.11 4.77 0.26
N LYS A 59 15.85 5.81 0.64
CA LYS A 59 16.57 6.70 -0.26
C LYS A 59 18.07 6.54 -0.03
#